data_AF-A0A8X6SF89-F1
#
_entry.id   AF-A0A8X6SF89-F1
#
_cell.length_a   1.000
_cell.length_b   1.000
_cell.length_c   1.000
_cell.angle_alpha   90.00
_cell.angle_beta   90.00
_cell.angle_gamma   90.00
#
_symmetry.space_group_name_H-M   'P 1'
#
loop_
_entity.id
_entity.type
_entity.pdbx_description
1 polymer ?
#
loop_
_entity_poly.entity_id
_entity_poly.type
_entity_poly.pdbx_seq_one_letter_code
_entity_poly.pdbx_strand_id
1 'polypeptide(L)'
;MARRNHLDDFTRGRMIGKLEEGQTVTSVAAEFGINKSVVSRAWKAFQSTCTAVRKVGGGHPKTTTAGDDRCIILQVKRGRRQSASVIAQQLSTATMRQVLRFTVARRLHKGAS
;
A
#
# COMPACT_ATOMS: atom_id res chain seq x y z
N MET A 1 13.61 -16.97 -2.83
CA MET A 1 13.43 -15.49 -2.81
C MET A 1 13.61 -14.97 -4.22
N ALA A 2 12.59 -14.39 -4.85
CA ALA A 2 12.72 -13.88 -6.22
C ALA A 2 13.44 -12.53 -6.21
N ARG A 3 14.66 -12.47 -6.77
CA ARG A 3 15.38 -11.21 -7.01
C ARG A 3 14.60 -10.42 -8.05
N ARG A 4 13.93 -9.34 -7.63
CA ARG A 4 13.29 -8.41 -8.56
C ARG A 4 14.41 -7.56 -9.17
N ASN A 5 14.84 -7.89 -10.39
CA ASN A 5 15.72 -7.00 -11.16
C ASN A 5 15.01 -5.66 -11.30
N HIS A 6 15.61 -4.63 -10.69
CA HIS A 6 15.06 -3.31 -10.62
C HIS A 6 15.45 -2.54 -11.88
N LEU A 7 14.45 -2.04 -12.61
CA LEU A 7 14.69 -1.05 -13.66
C LEU A 7 15.15 0.24 -12.98
N ASP A 8 16.31 0.72 -13.36
CA ASP A 8 16.85 2.01 -12.91
C ASP A 8 15.92 3.18 -13.30
N ASP A 9 15.82 4.18 -12.43
CA ASP A 9 14.95 5.33 -12.62
C ASP A 9 15.36 6.19 -13.83
N PHE A 10 16.64 6.22 -14.20
CA PHE A 10 17.12 6.92 -15.39
C PHE A 10 16.60 6.26 -16.67
N THR A 11 16.76 4.94 -16.80
CA THR A 11 16.23 4.15 -17.93
C THR A 11 14.71 4.29 -18.01
N ARG A 12 14.03 4.28 -16.86
CA ARG A 12 12.59 4.48 -16.77
C ARG A 12 12.16 5.88 -17.25
N GLY A 13 12.88 6.93 -16.88
CA GLY A 13 12.63 8.29 -17.35
C GLY A 13 12.80 8.41 -18.87
N ARG A 14 13.86 7.81 -19.41
CA ARG A 14 14.12 7.83 -20.86
C ARG A 14 13.04 7.09 -21.66
N MET A 15 12.55 5.95 -21.15
CA MET A 15 11.43 5.23 -21.77
C MET A 15 10.15 6.07 -21.79
N ILE A 16 9.84 6.76 -20.68
CA ILE A 16 8.64 7.59 -20.57
C ILE A 16 8.71 8.76 -21.54
N GLY A 17 9.85 9.46 -21.63
CA GLY A 17 10.02 10.58 -22.57
C GLY A 17 9.74 10.17 -24.02
N LYS A 18 10.20 8.99 -24.45
CA LYS A 18 9.90 8.48 -25.80
C LYS A 18 8.43 8.15 -26.02
N LEU A 19 7.74 7.66 -24.98
CA LEU A 19 6.30 7.41 -25.05
C LEU A 19 5.50 8.72 -25.08
N GLU A 20 5.99 9.78 -24.42
CA GLU A 20 5.41 11.13 -24.52
C GLU A 20 5.60 11.72 -25.93
N GLU A 21 6.72 11.44 -26.59
CA GLU A 21 6.97 11.78 -28.01
C GLU A 21 6.10 10.98 -29.00
N GLY A 22 5.22 10.10 -28.52
CA GLY A 22 4.27 9.34 -29.35
C GLY A 22 4.82 8.01 -29.88
N GLN A 23 5.98 7.55 -29.42
CA GLN A 23 6.48 6.23 -29.81
C GLN A 23 5.63 5.10 -29.22
N THR A 24 5.60 3.96 -29.92
CA THR A 24 4.84 2.80 -29.46
C THR A 24 5.59 2.03 -28.37
N VAL A 25 4.86 1.39 -27.46
CA VAL A 25 5.40 0.50 -26.42
C VAL A 25 6.29 -0.59 -27.02
N THR A 26 5.97 -1.09 -28.21
CA THR A 26 6.77 -2.12 -28.89
C THR A 26 8.12 -1.57 -29.36
N SER A 27 8.13 -0.36 -29.92
CA SER A 27 9.37 0.31 -30.36
C SER A 27 10.30 0.57 -29.18
N VAL A 28 9.76 1.15 -28.11
CA VAL A 28 10.53 1.44 -26.88
C VAL A 28 11.02 0.15 -26.21
N ALA A 29 10.22 -0.91 -26.19
CA ALA A 29 10.64 -2.20 -25.66
C ALA A 29 11.83 -2.80 -26.45
N ALA A 30 11.78 -2.73 -27.78
CA ALA A 30 12.83 -3.25 -28.64
C ALA A 30 14.14 -2.46 -28.48
N GLU A 31 14.06 -1.12 -28.45
CA GLU A 31 15.23 -0.26 -28.31
C GLU A 31 16.00 -0.49 -27.02
N PHE A 32 15.28 -0.64 -25.90
CA PHE A 32 15.90 -0.80 -24.60
C PHE A 32 16.11 -2.28 -24.20
N GLY A 33 15.76 -3.23 -25.07
CA GLY A 33 15.86 -4.67 -24.78
C GLY A 33 15.01 -5.11 -23.57
N ILE A 34 13.91 -4.41 -23.29
CA ILE A 34 13.07 -4.65 -22.11
C ILE A 34 11.75 -5.26 -22.52
N ASN A 35 11.24 -6.18 -21.69
CA ASN A 35 9.92 -6.76 -21.91
C ASN A 35 8.82 -5.68 -21.98
N LYS A 36 7.95 -5.79 -23.00
CA LYS A 36 6.80 -4.88 -23.25
C LYS A 36 5.93 -4.65 -22.01
N SER A 37 5.77 -5.67 -21.15
CA SER A 37 4.99 -5.58 -19.91
C SER A 37 5.60 -4.64 -18.87
N VAL A 38 6.92 -4.45 -18.86
CA VAL A 38 7.59 -3.49 -17.98
C VAL A 38 7.34 -2.07 -18.48
N VAL A 39 7.52 -1.84 -19.78
CA VAL A 39 7.27 -0.55 -20.44
C VAL A 39 5.81 -0.12 -20.29
N SER A 40 4.85 -1.01 -20.58
CA SER A 40 3.42 -0.73 -20.42
C SER A 40 3.03 -0.39 -18.97
N ARG A 41 3.61 -1.08 -17.99
CA ARG A 41 3.37 -0.78 -16.56
C ARG A 41 3.99 0.56 -16.15
N ALA A 42 5.17 0.89 -16.67
CA ALA A 42 5.79 2.19 -16.42
C ALA A 42 4.95 3.33 -16.99
N TRP A 43 4.44 3.18 -18.21
CA TRP A 43 3.55 4.14 -18.85
C TRP A 43 2.26 4.37 -18.09
N LYS A 44 1.54 3.29 -17.73
CA LYS A 44 0.31 3.40 -16.92
C LYS A 44 0.55 4.07 -15.57
N ALA A 45 1.66 3.74 -14.91
CA ALA A 45 2.03 4.39 -13.65
C ALA A 45 2.27 5.89 -13.87
N PHE A 46 3.02 6.27 -14.91
CA PHE A 46 3.27 7.66 -15.26
C PHE A 46 1.98 8.43 -15.53
N GLN A 47 1.06 7.89 -16.35
CA GLN A 47 -0.25 8.51 -16.61
C GLN A 47 -1.07 8.76 -15.33
N SER A 48 -0.90 7.89 -14.31
CA SER A 48 -1.63 8.03 -13.04
C SER A 48 -0.97 9.00 -12.03
N THR A 49 0.33 9.26 -12.15
CA THR A 49 1.08 10.03 -11.14
C THR A 49 1.89 11.20 -11.68
N CYS A 50 1.91 11.40 -13.01
CA CYS A 50 2.76 12.35 -13.75
C CYS A 50 4.23 12.33 -13.29
N THR A 51 4.70 11.19 -12.80
CA THR A 51 6.02 11.03 -12.19
C THR A 51 6.69 9.82 -12.79
N ALA A 52 7.87 10.02 -13.36
CA ALA A 52 8.66 8.95 -13.95
C ALA A 52 9.26 8.03 -12.88
N VAL A 53 9.56 8.59 -11.70
CA VAL A 53 10.07 7.88 -10.52
C VAL A 53 9.04 6.88 -10.01
N ARG A 54 9.54 5.73 -9.60
CA ARG A 54 8.72 4.72 -8.94
C ARG A 54 8.12 5.25 -7.64
N LYS A 55 6.79 5.17 -7.48
CA LYS A 55 6.17 5.28 -6.15
C LYS A 55 6.70 4.15 -5.26
N VAL A 56 7.44 4.50 -4.21
CA VAL A 56 7.63 3.60 -3.07
C VAL A 56 6.24 3.38 -2.50
N GLY A 57 5.76 2.14 -2.52
CA GLY A 57 4.41 1.83 -2.07
C GLY A 57 4.21 2.30 -0.63
N GLY A 58 3.42 3.36 -0.44
CA GLY A 58 2.89 3.69 0.86
C GLY A 58 2.04 2.52 1.35
N GLY A 59 2.18 2.17 2.63
CA GLY A 59 1.29 1.17 3.23
C GLY A 59 -0.17 1.58 3.09
N HIS A 60 -1.07 0.61 3.09
CA HIS A 60 -2.50 0.89 3.12
C HIS A 60 -2.82 1.81 4.33
N PRO A 61 -3.61 2.90 4.13
CA PRO A 61 -4.00 3.78 5.23
C PRO A 61 -4.56 2.96 6.37
N LYS A 62 -3.94 3.07 7.55
CA LYS A 62 -4.39 2.33 8.72
C LYS A 62 -5.74 2.91 9.15
N THR A 63 -6.79 2.09 9.08
CA THR A 63 -8.12 2.47 9.59
C THR A 63 -8.06 2.81 11.07
N THR A 64 -7.11 2.27 11.84
CA THR A 64 -6.90 2.61 13.26
C THR A 64 -5.62 3.42 13.47
N THR A 65 -5.71 4.41 14.35
CA THR A 65 -4.59 5.24 14.79
C THR A 65 -3.77 4.53 15.88
N ALA A 66 -2.59 5.06 16.22
CA ALA A 66 -1.78 4.52 17.32
C ALA A 66 -2.51 4.62 18.68
N GLY A 67 -3.35 5.65 18.87
CA GLY A 67 -4.19 5.80 20.07
C GLY A 67 -5.26 4.72 20.18
N ASP A 68 -5.93 4.41 19.05
CA ASP A 68 -6.91 3.32 18.97
C ASP A 68 -6.26 1.97 19.32
N ASP A 69 -5.08 1.70 18.75
CA ASP A 69 -4.33 0.47 19.02
C ASP A 69 -3.95 0.34 20.51
N ARG A 70 -3.58 1.46 21.17
CA ARG A 70 -3.31 1.49 22.61
C ARG A 70 -4.56 1.23 23.45
N CYS A 71 -5.70 1.81 23.06
CA CYS A 71 -6.99 1.59 23.73
C CYS A 71 -7.42 0.11 23.65
N ILE A 72 -7.27 -0.51 22.46
CA ILE A 72 -7.56 -1.93 22.25
C ILE A 72 -6.76 -2.82 23.21
N ILE A 73 -5.45 -2.57 23.34
CA ILE A 73 -4.56 -3.34 24.24
C ILE A 73 -4.96 -3.15 25.70
N LEU A 74 -5.28 -1.91 26.11
CA LEU A 74 -5.71 -1.62 27.48
C LEU A 74 -7.03 -2.30 27.82
N GLN A 75 -7.99 -2.34 26.90
CA GLN A 75 -9.27 -3.02 27.13
C GLN A 75 -9.10 -4.53 27.30
N VAL A 76 -8.25 -5.17 26.49
CA VAL A 76 -7.94 -6.61 26.67
C VAL A 76 -7.23 -6.89 27.99
N LYS A 77 -6.31 -6.02 28.41
CA LYS A 77 -5.62 -6.15 29.71
C LYS A 77 -6.59 -5.99 30.89
N ARG A 78 -7.57 -5.09 30.78
CA ARG A 78 -8.61 -4.86 31.80
C ARG A 78 -9.67 -5.96 31.83
N GLY A 79 -9.95 -6.60 30.70
CA GLY A 79 -10.95 -7.65 30.57
C GLY A 79 -10.50 -8.78 29.65
N ARG A 80 -9.75 -9.75 30.18
CA ARG A 80 -9.15 -10.88 29.44
C ARG A 80 -10.14 -11.69 28.59
N ARG A 81 -11.44 -11.66 28.90
CA ARG A 81 -12.52 -12.39 28.19
C ARG A 81 -13.37 -11.50 27.27
N GLN A 82 -13.05 -10.22 27.10
CA GLN A 82 -13.86 -9.35 26.24
C GLN A 82 -13.71 -9.72 24.77
N SER A 83 -14.85 -9.77 24.06
CA SER A 83 -14.88 -10.03 22.62
C SER A 83 -14.44 -8.80 21.82
N ALA A 84 -13.81 -9.03 20.67
CA ALA A 84 -13.40 -7.99 19.74
C ALA A 84 -14.57 -7.11 19.25
N SER A 85 -15.80 -7.62 19.25
CA SER A 85 -17.01 -6.84 18.92
C SER A 85 -17.32 -5.79 20.00
N VAL A 86 -17.17 -6.13 21.27
CA VAL A 86 -17.43 -5.23 22.40
C VAL A 86 -16.40 -4.09 22.40
N ILE A 87 -15.13 -4.43 22.20
CA ILE A 87 -14.04 -3.45 22.09
C ILE A 87 -14.26 -2.54 20.88
N ALA A 88 -14.70 -3.08 19.74
CA ALA A 88 -15.01 -2.30 18.55
C ALA A 88 -16.17 -1.32 18.77
N GLN A 89 -17.22 -1.73 19.50
CA GLN A 89 -18.34 -0.86 19.84
C GLN A 89 -17.90 0.29 20.76
N GLN A 90 -17.12 -0.01 21.81
CA GLN A 90 -16.59 1.00 22.72
C GLN A 90 -15.70 2.03 22.01
N LEU A 91 -14.80 1.58 21.12
CA LEU A 91 -14.00 2.49 20.30
C LEU A 91 -14.87 3.32 19.35
N SER A 92 -15.90 2.73 18.77
CA SER A 92 -16.77 3.45 17.85
C SER A 92 -17.55 4.57 18.55
N THR A 93 -18.01 4.31 19.77
CA THR A 93 -18.67 5.33 20.61
C THR A 93 -17.69 6.42 21.05
N ALA A 94 -16.47 6.06 21.46
CA ALA A 94 -15.49 7.04 21.97
C ALA A 94 -14.88 7.93 20.86
N THR A 95 -14.64 7.36 19.68
CA THR A 95 -13.98 8.06 18.56
C THR A 95 -14.99 8.66 17.58
N MET A 96 -16.30 8.40 17.76
CA MET A 96 -17.37 8.72 16.81
C MET A 96 -17.06 8.24 15.38
N ARG A 97 -16.33 7.12 15.24
CA ARG A 97 -15.93 6.52 13.96
C ARG A 97 -16.29 5.05 13.95
N GLN A 98 -16.87 4.56 12.85
CA GLN A 98 -17.19 3.14 12.74
C GLN A 98 -15.91 2.29 12.71
N VAL A 99 -15.69 1.49 13.75
CA VAL A 99 -14.61 0.50 13.81
C VAL A 99 -15.22 -0.90 13.75
N LEU A 100 -14.80 -1.70 12.78
CA LEU A 100 -15.30 -3.07 12.63
C LEU A 100 -14.57 -4.05 13.56
N ARG A 101 -15.29 -5.10 14.01
CA ARG A 101 -14.72 -6.19 14.82
C ARG A 101 -13.48 -6.83 14.19
N PHE A 102 -13.46 -6.95 12.86
CA PHE A 102 -12.34 -7.53 12.12
C PHE A 102 -11.08 -6.67 12.19
N THR A 103 -11.25 -5.35 12.26
CA THR A 103 -10.15 -4.40 12.44
C THR A 103 -9.51 -4.57 13.81
N VAL A 104 -10.32 -4.70 14.86
CA VAL A 104 -9.84 -4.97 16.23
C VAL A 104 -9.16 -6.33 16.32
N ALA A 105 -9.78 -7.40 15.80
CA ALA A 105 -9.21 -8.75 15.80
C ALA A 105 -7.84 -8.80 15.10
N ARG A 106 -7.70 -8.13 13.95
CA ARG A 106 -6.43 -8.02 13.22
C ARG A 106 -5.35 -7.31 14.05
N ARG A 107 -5.73 -6.36 14.92
CA ARG A 107 -4.79 -5.67 15.81
C ARG A 107 -4.39 -6.52 17.00
N LEU A 108 -5.34 -7.28 17.58
CA LEU A 108 -5.04 -8.23 18.65
C LEU A 108 -4.06 -9.31 18.20
N HIS A 109 -4.22 -9.85 16.98
CA HIS A 109 -3.29 -10.85 16.46
C HIS A 109 -1.89 -10.28 16.17
N LYS A 110 -1.77 -8.98 15.86
CA LYS A 110 -0.47 -8.33 15.62
C LYS A 110 0.29 -7.95 16.90
N GLY A 111 -0.40 -7.79 18.02
CA GLY A 111 0.20 -7.42 19.31
C GLY A 111 0.57 -8.62 20.19
N ALA A 112 0.38 -9.85 19.71
CA ALA A 112 0.67 -11.09 20.42
C ALA A 112 2.03 -11.72 20.02
N SER A 113 2.96 -10.92 19.50
CA SER A 113 4.34 -11.32 19.19
C SER A 113 5.34 -10.66 20.13
#